data_AF-J9GFV2-F1
#
_entry.id   AF-J9GFV2-F1
#
_cell.length_a   1.000
_cell.length_b   1.000
_cell.length_c   1.000
_cell.angle_alpha   90.00
_cell.angle_beta   90.00
_cell.angle_gamma   90.00
#
_symmetry.space_group_name_H-M   'P 1'
#
loop_
_entity.id
_entity.type
_entity.pdbx_description
1 polymer ?
#
loop_
_entity_poly.entity_id
_entity_poly.type
_entity_poly.pdbx_seq_one_letter_code
_entity_poly.pdbx_strand_id
1 'polypeptide(L)'
;MSVDPDDRTPGAIKDTGARIVTYGAPVLPGAMLLVAYYEKEGRRVPILGLPGCVMYAKRTVFDLILPRVMADDEIFEEEIAAYGEGGLCLNCKVCTFPNCGFGK
;
A
#
# COMPACT_ATOMS: atom_id res chain seq x y z
N MET A 1 1.91 -4.48 9.38
CA MET A 1 3.15 -3.69 9.27
C MET A 1 3.15 -2.59 10.31
N SER A 2 4.20 -2.55 11.10
CA SER A 2 4.47 -1.53 12.10
C SER A 2 5.77 -0.78 11.76
N VAL A 3 5.99 0.32 12.46
CA VAL A 3 7.27 1.04 12.52
C VAL A 3 8.22 0.41 13.53
N ASP A 4 7.72 -0.53 14.33
CA ASP A 4 8.43 -1.06 15.47
C ASP A 4 9.72 -1.76 15.01
N PRO A 5 10.87 -1.54 15.69
CA PRO A 5 12.14 -2.17 15.33
C PRO A 5 12.13 -3.71 15.32
N ASP A 6 11.16 -4.31 16.01
CA ASP A 6 10.95 -5.75 16.10
C ASP A 6 9.94 -6.28 15.07
N ASP A 7 9.36 -5.43 14.20
CA ASP A 7 8.57 -5.90 13.08
C ASP A 7 9.49 -6.66 12.09
N ARG A 8 9.46 -7.98 12.19
CA ARG A 8 10.22 -8.90 11.33
C ARG A 8 9.57 -9.08 9.96
N THR A 9 8.36 -8.57 9.73
CA THR A 9 7.60 -8.83 8.50
C THR A 9 8.30 -8.34 7.24
N PRO A 10 8.85 -7.10 7.15
CA PRO A 10 9.57 -6.67 5.95
C PRO A 10 10.79 -7.54 5.66
N GLY A 11 11.54 -7.91 6.72
CA GLY A 11 12.72 -8.77 6.61
C GLY A 11 12.36 -10.17 6.12
N ALA A 12 11.33 -10.78 6.71
CA ALA A 12 10.88 -12.11 6.31
C ALA A 12 10.39 -12.14 4.85
N ILE A 13 9.72 -11.09 4.37
CA ILE A 13 9.32 -10.97 2.96
C ILE A 13 10.56 -10.85 2.08
N LYS A 14 11.53 -10.02 2.44
CA LYS A 14 12.80 -9.90 1.70
C LYS A 14 13.54 -11.24 1.60
N ASP A 15 13.59 -11.99 2.69
CA ASP A 15 14.28 -13.28 2.79
C ASP A 15 13.64 -14.37 1.91
N THR A 16 12.37 -14.20 1.50
CA THR A 16 11.73 -15.08 0.51
C THR A 16 12.29 -14.90 -0.91
N GLY A 17 13.06 -13.84 -1.16
CA GLY A 17 13.50 -13.44 -2.50
C GLY A 17 12.49 -12.60 -3.27
N ALA A 18 11.39 -12.18 -2.63
CA ALA A 18 10.44 -11.25 -3.22
C ALA A 18 11.10 -9.90 -3.51
N ARG A 19 10.77 -9.32 -4.67
CA ARG A 19 11.18 -7.96 -5.02
C ARG A 19 10.30 -6.97 -4.27
N ILE A 20 10.88 -6.26 -3.31
CA ILE A 20 10.21 -5.15 -2.62
C ILE A 20 10.14 -3.96 -3.59
N VAL A 21 8.93 -3.45 -3.80
CA VAL A 21 8.66 -2.21 -4.56
C VAL A 21 8.72 -1.01 -3.63
N THR A 22 8.04 -1.11 -2.48
CA THR A 22 8.07 -0.07 -1.46
C THR A 22 7.87 -0.65 -0.07
N TYR A 23 8.46 0.02 0.92
CA TYR A 23 8.10 -0.10 2.33
C TYR A 23 7.84 1.30 2.85
N GLY A 24 6.59 1.70 2.79
CA GLY A 24 6.13 3.06 3.02
C GLY A 24 5.22 3.54 1.89
N ALA A 25 4.29 4.43 2.23
CA ALA A 25 3.54 5.21 1.27
C ALA A 25 3.29 6.61 1.85
N PRO A 26 3.35 7.67 1.04
CA PRO A 26 3.04 9.04 1.49
C PRO A 26 1.52 9.26 1.62
N VAL A 27 0.83 8.32 2.28
CA VAL A 27 -0.64 8.27 2.39
C VAL A 27 -1.05 8.07 3.83
N LEU A 28 -2.05 8.85 4.28
CA LEU A 28 -2.61 8.77 5.62
C LEU A 28 -4.14 8.66 5.53
N PRO A 29 -4.75 7.62 6.13
CA PRO A 29 -4.15 6.50 6.85
C PRO A 29 -3.48 5.45 5.94
N GLY A 30 -2.41 4.82 6.43
CA GLY A 30 -1.76 3.71 5.73
C GLY A 30 -0.27 3.84 5.47
N ALA A 31 0.43 4.77 6.13
CA ALA A 31 1.81 5.14 5.78
C ALA A 31 2.81 3.97 5.73
N MET A 32 2.61 2.90 6.50
CA MET A 32 3.46 1.70 6.49
C MET A 32 2.93 0.57 5.59
N LEU A 33 2.51 0.89 4.37
CA LEU A 33 2.21 -0.12 3.35
C LEU A 33 3.51 -0.74 2.83
N LEU A 34 3.54 -2.06 2.66
CA LEU A 34 4.57 -2.75 1.90
C LEU A 34 3.96 -3.36 0.64
N VAL A 35 4.59 -3.12 -0.51
CA VAL A 35 4.26 -3.80 -1.77
C VAL A 35 5.49 -4.56 -2.23
N ALA A 36 5.32 -5.85 -2.48
CA ALA A 36 6.35 -6.70 -3.04
C ALA A 36 5.75 -7.69 -4.05
N TYR A 37 6.60 -8.20 -4.93
CA TYR A 37 6.23 -9.22 -5.89
C TYR A 37 7.13 -10.45 -5.72
N TYR A 38 6.51 -11.61 -5.56
CA TYR A 38 7.19 -12.89 -5.45
C TYR A 38 6.94 -13.71 -6.71
N GLU A 39 8.01 -14.10 -7.39
CA GLU A 39 7.93 -14.93 -8.59
C GLU A 39 7.95 -16.41 -8.18
N LYS A 40 6.90 -17.16 -8.51
CA LYS A 40 6.78 -18.59 -8.22
C LYS A 40 6.20 -19.34 -9.41
N GLU A 41 6.94 -20.32 -9.93
CA GLU A 41 6.47 -21.21 -11.01
C GLU A 41 5.96 -20.45 -12.25
N GLY A 42 6.63 -19.35 -12.60
CA GLY A 42 6.25 -18.48 -13.73
C GLY A 42 5.03 -17.60 -13.47
N ARG A 43 4.54 -17.53 -12.22
CA ARG A 43 3.48 -16.61 -11.79
C ARG A 43 4.05 -15.56 -10.84
N ARG A 44 3.66 -14.31 -11.10
CA ARG A 44 3.91 -13.20 -10.20
C ARG A 44 2.84 -13.15 -9.13
N VAL A 45 3.23 -13.23 -7.86
CA VAL A 45 2.33 -13.18 -6.71
C VAL A 45 2.53 -11.85 -5.98
N PRO A 46 1.52 -10.97 -5.89
CA PRO A 46 1.61 -9.76 -5.10
C PRO A 46 1.60 -10.11 -3.60
N ILE A 47 2.52 -9.51 -2.85
CA ILE A 47 2.59 -9.56 -1.39
C ILE A 47 2.33 -8.14 -0.88
N LEU A 48 1.27 -7.99 -0.08
CA LEU A 48 0.87 -6.72 0.49
C LEU A 48 1.00 -6.76 2.02
N GLY A 49 1.90 -5.94 2.56
CA GLY A 49 2.00 -5.71 3.99
C GLY A 49 1.09 -4.56 4.39
N LEU A 50 0.01 -4.85 5.11
CA LEU A 50 -0.98 -3.84 5.52
C LEU A 50 -0.70 -3.33 6.94
N PRO A 51 -0.77 -2.01 7.18
CA PRO A 51 -0.73 -1.47 8.53
C PRO A 51 -2.03 -1.74 9.29
N GLY A 52 -1.95 -1.79 10.63
CA GLY A 52 -3.11 -2.11 11.48
C GLY A 52 -4.30 -1.15 11.30
N CYS A 53 -4.07 0.07 10.79
CA CYS A 53 -5.13 1.02 10.50
C CYS A 53 -6.16 0.56 9.49
N VAL A 54 -5.83 -0.40 8.63
CA VAL A 54 -6.79 -1.00 7.68
C VAL A 54 -7.98 -1.64 8.41
N MET A 55 -7.83 -2.07 9.66
CA MET A 55 -8.92 -2.69 10.43
C MET A 55 -10.00 -1.70 10.88
N TYR A 56 -9.67 -0.41 11.04
CA TYR A 56 -10.55 0.58 11.68
C TYR A 56 -10.76 1.85 10.88
N ALA A 57 -9.81 2.24 10.04
CA ALA A 57 -9.98 3.36 9.13
C ALA A 57 -10.85 2.91 7.96
N LYS A 58 -11.90 3.68 7.66
CA LYS A 58 -12.80 3.34 6.57
C LYS A 58 -12.07 3.25 5.23
N ARG A 59 -11.12 4.18 4.99
CA ARG A 59 -10.39 4.43 3.74
C ARG A 59 -8.92 4.58 4.10
N THR A 60 -8.06 3.88 3.38
CA THR A 60 -6.62 3.82 3.57
C THR A 60 -5.91 3.73 2.22
N VAL A 61 -4.59 3.74 2.22
CA VAL A 61 -3.79 3.44 1.03
C VAL A 61 -4.17 2.09 0.38
N PHE A 62 -4.64 1.12 1.16
CA PHE A 62 -5.03 -0.18 0.61
C PHE A 62 -6.19 -0.05 -0.39
N ASP A 63 -7.12 0.87 -0.16
CA ASP A 63 -8.24 1.13 -1.07
C ASP A 63 -7.79 1.73 -2.41
N LEU A 64 -6.63 2.39 -2.45
CA LEU A 64 -6.03 2.92 -3.68
C LEU A 64 -5.29 1.83 -4.46
N ILE A 65 -4.65 0.92 -3.74
CA ILE A 65 -3.77 -0.11 -4.30
C ILE A 65 -4.52 -1.37 -4.72
N LEU A 66 -5.52 -1.79 -3.94
CA LEU A 66 -6.24 -3.05 -4.17
C LEU A 66 -6.84 -3.16 -5.58
N PRO A 67 -7.48 -2.12 -6.16
CA PRO A 67 -8.01 -2.21 -7.52
C PRO A 67 -6.94 -2.51 -8.57
N ARG A 68 -5.73 -1.95 -8.44
CA ARG A 68 -4.60 -2.18 -9.35
C ARG A 68 -4.12 -3.62 -9.23
N VAL A 69 -3.94 -4.10 -8.00
CA VAL A 69 -3.54 -5.49 -7.73
C VAL A 69 -4.56 -6.49 -8.28
N MET A 70 -5.86 -6.23 -8.11
CA MET A 70 -6.92 -7.08 -8.65
C MET A 70 -7.02 -7.06 -10.18
N ALA A 71 -6.48 -6.04 -10.82
CA ALA A 71 -6.43 -5.88 -12.27
C ALA A 71 -5.13 -6.42 -12.90
N ASP A 72 -4.25 -7.06 -12.11
CA ASP A 72 -2.89 -7.44 -12.52
C ASP A 72 -2.07 -6.25 -13.05
N ASP A 73 -2.40 -5.03 -12.62
CA ASP A 73 -1.66 -3.81 -12.94
C ASP A 73 -0.42 -3.72 -12.03
N GLU A 74 0.76 -3.72 -12.64
CA GLU A 74 2.02 -3.69 -11.91
C GLU A 74 2.25 -2.31 -11.29
N ILE A 75 2.60 -2.31 -10.00
CA ILE A 75 2.83 -1.11 -9.22
C ILE A 75 4.32 -0.83 -9.16
N PHE A 76 4.69 0.41 -9.48
CA PHE A 76 6.05 0.92 -9.41
C PHE A 76 6.20 1.90 -8.25
N GLU A 77 7.44 2.07 -7.79
CA GLU A 77 7.76 2.89 -6.61
C GLU A 77 7.38 4.37 -6.84
N GLU A 78 7.58 4.87 -8.06
CA GLU A 78 7.27 6.24 -8.47
C GLU A 78 5.77 6.55 -8.39
N GLU A 79 4.93 5.56 -8.67
CA GLU A 79 3.47 5.70 -8.60
C GLU A 79 2.97 5.75 -7.16
N ILE A 80 3.63 5.02 -6.25
CA ILE A 80 3.38 5.13 -4.82
C ILE A 80 3.81 6.51 -4.32
N ALA A 81 4.97 6.99 -4.75
CA ALA A 81 5.47 8.30 -4.38
C ALA A 81 4.54 9.43 -4.86
N ALA A 82 3.92 9.28 -6.03
CA ALA A 82 2.97 10.24 -6.59
C ALA A 82 1.75 10.50 -5.69
N TYR A 83 1.34 9.51 -4.87
CA TYR A 83 0.25 9.70 -3.90
C TYR A 83 0.57 10.74 -2.80
N GLY A 84 1.79 11.27 -2.72
CA GLY A 84 2.09 12.37 -1.79
C GLY A 84 1.21 13.59 -2.03
N GLU A 85 0.83 13.85 -3.28
CA GLU A 85 -0.12 14.90 -3.65
C GLU A 85 -1.55 14.37 -3.54
N GLY A 86 -2.19 14.60 -2.40
CA GLY A 86 -3.55 14.11 -2.15
C GLY A 86 -3.59 12.81 -1.34
N GLY A 87 -2.49 12.33 -0.77
CA GLY A 87 -2.46 11.14 0.07
C GLY A 87 -3.17 11.25 1.42
N LEU A 88 -3.71 12.42 1.77
CA LEU A 88 -4.40 12.63 3.05
C LEU A 88 -5.91 12.40 2.94
N CYS A 89 -6.41 11.38 3.63
CA CYS A 89 -7.84 11.17 3.79
C CYS A 89 -8.42 12.17 4.78
N LEU A 90 -9.41 12.95 4.33
CA LEU A 90 -10.07 13.98 5.13
C LEU A 90 -11.13 13.43 6.10
N ASN A 91 -11.31 12.10 6.16
CA ASN A 91 -12.31 11.43 7.00
C ASN A 91 -13.74 11.96 6.82
N CYS A 92 -14.11 12.35 5.60
CA CYS A 92 -15.45 12.84 5.27
C CYS A 92 -16.53 11.82 5.68
N LYS A 93 -17.71 12.31 6.12
CA LYS A 93 -18.87 11.45 6.41
C LYS A 93 -19.28 10.61 5.20
N VAL A 94 -19.22 11.23 4.02
CA VAL A 94 -19.43 10.63 2.69
C VAL A 94 -18.25 11.05 1.82
N CYS A 95 -17.65 10.09 1.10
CA CYS A 95 -16.57 10.40 0.17
C CYS A 95 -17.13 11.19 -1.02
N THR A 96 -16.52 12.33 -1.33
CA THR A 96 -16.94 13.24 -2.40
C THR A 96 -15.90 13.28 -3.51
N PHE A 97 -15.65 12.16 -4.19
CA PHE A 97 -14.74 12.15 -5.33
C PHE A 97 -15.34 12.92 -6.53
N PRO A 98 -14.57 13.73 -7.30
CA PRO A 98 -13.16 14.10 -7.13
C PRO A 98 -12.96 15.39 -6.31
N ASN A 99 -13.97 15.92 -5.61
CA ASN A 99 -13.78 17.07 -4.73
C ASN A 99 -12.85 16.74 -3.53
N CYS A 100 -12.81 15.47 -3.12
CA CYS A 100 -11.80 14.94 -2.23
C CYS A 100 -10.50 14.68 -3.01
N GLY A 101 -9.38 15.20 -2.52
CA GLY A 101 -8.05 14.95 -3.09
C GLY A 101 -7.49 13.56 -2.79
N PHE A 102 -8.17 12.75 -1.98
CA PHE A 102 -7.68 11.45 -1.55
C PHE A 102 -7.43 10.50 -2.72
N GLY A 103 -6.16 10.13 -2.93
CA GLY A 103 -5.74 9.21 -4.01
C GLY A 103 -5.83 9.79 -5.42
N LYS A 104 -5.77 11.13 -5.54
CA LYS A 104 -5.57 11.81 -6.82
C LYS A 104 -4.15 11.68 -7.34
#